data_AF-A0A3N5GKT3-F1
#
_entry.id   AF-A0A3N5GKT3-F1
#
_cell.length_a   1.000
_cell.length_b   1.000
_cell.length_c   1.000
_cell.angle_alpha   90.00
_cell.angle_beta   90.00
_cell.angle_gamma   90.00
#
_symmetry.space_group_name_H-M   'P 1'
#
loop_
_entity.id
_entity.type
_entity.pdbx_description
1 polymer ?
#
loop_
_entity_poly.entity_id
_entity_poly.type
_entity_poly.pdbx_seq_one_letter_code
_entity_poly.pdbx_strand_id
1 'polypeptide(L)'
;MKRILSSGWFVLILGAGVACGGAKYYMVKDPSTGKVYYSQDVKKKEGGAVTLTDAQSQSTVTIQNSEVTEVSEQSFKQGLAGAAPAAAPATTPPPDTAPAK
;
A
#
# COMPACT_ATOMS: atom_id res chain seq x y z
N MET A 1 -59.52 3.00 -6.32
CA MET A 1 -58.49 1.97 -6.05
C MET A 1 -57.39 2.01 -7.09
N LYS A 2 -56.22 2.58 -6.79
CA LYS A 2 -54.88 1.96 -7.03
C LYS A 2 -53.80 2.92 -6.51
N ARG A 3 -52.88 2.37 -5.72
CA ARG A 3 -51.94 3.09 -4.86
C ARG A 3 -50.74 3.58 -5.69
N ILE A 4 -50.42 4.85 -5.53
CA ILE A 4 -49.18 5.46 -6.01
C ILE A 4 -48.15 5.13 -4.94
N LEU A 5 -47.25 4.18 -5.20
CA LEU A 5 -46.16 3.86 -4.29
C LEU A 5 -44.87 4.39 -4.88
N SER A 6 -44.58 5.64 -4.56
CA SER A 6 -43.25 6.23 -4.59
C SER A 6 -42.34 5.46 -3.64
N SER A 7 -41.30 4.82 -4.19
CA SER A 7 -39.95 4.87 -3.63
C SER A 7 -39.02 4.25 -4.67
N GLY A 8 -38.35 5.12 -5.42
CA GLY A 8 -37.37 4.73 -6.42
C GLY A 8 -36.19 4.06 -5.73
N TRP A 9 -36.18 2.73 -5.69
CA TRP A 9 -34.95 1.98 -5.56
C TRP A 9 -34.30 1.96 -6.94
N PHE A 10 -33.49 2.98 -7.19
CA PHE A 10 -32.58 3.09 -8.31
C PHE A 10 -31.64 1.88 -8.24
N VAL A 11 -32.02 0.78 -8.87
CA VAL A 11 -31.15 -0.38 -9.09
C VAL A 11 -30.07 0.07 -10.05
N LEU A 12 -29.06 0.70 -9.46
CA LEU A 12 -27.85 1.14 -10.12
C LEU A 12 -27.13 -0.15 -10.55
N ILE A 13 -27.22 -0.41 -11.85
CA ILE A 13 -26.42 -1.36 -12.61
C ILE A 13 -24.96 -1.12 -12.22
N LEU A 14 -24.44 -1.86 -11.24
CA LEU A 14 -23.00 -1.95 -11.00
C LEU A 14 -22.52 -3.12 -11.83
N GLY A 15 -22.20 -2.80 -13.09
CA GLY A 15 -21.42 -3.68 -13.95
C GLY A 15 -20.21 -4.14 -13.17
N ALA A 16 -20.21 -5.42 -12.79
CA ALA A 16 -19.01 -6.15 -12.49
C ALA A 16 -18.27 -6.28 -13.82
N GLY A 17 -17.65 -5.17 -14.23
CA GLY A 17 -16.59 -5.20 -15.22
C GLY A 17 -15.61 -6.23 -14.71
N VAL A 18 -15.58 -7.36 -15.40
CA VAL A 18 -14.45 -8.26 -15.40
C VAL A 18 -13.29 -7.37 -15.82
N ALA A 19 -12.59 -6.84 -14.82
CA ALA A 19 -11.36 -6.10 -15.03
C ALA A 19 -10.37 -7.13 -15.57
N CYS A 20 -10.41 -7.30 -16.89
CA CYS A 20 -9.30 -7.78 -17.69
C CYS A 20 -8.21 -6.70 -17.63
N GLY A 21 -7.72 -6.45 -16.42
CA GLY A 21 -6.62 -5.54 -16.14
C GLY A 21 -5.47 -6.43 -15.73
N GLY A 22 -4.41 -6.47 -16.53
CA GLY A 22 -3.18 -7.17 -16.15
C GLY A 22 -2.78 -6.77 -14.73
N ALA A 23 -2.23 -7.73 -13.99
CA ALA A 23 -1.73 -7.47 -12.64
C ALA A 23 -0.76 -6.28 -12.71
N LYS A 24 -1.12 -5.18 -12.03
CA LYS A 24 -0.25 -4.02 -11.90
C LYS A 24 0.59 -4.22 -10.68
N TYR A 25 1.89 -3.99 -10.81
CA TYR A 25 2.82 -4.11 -9.70
C TYR A 25 3.30 -2.72 -9.32
N TYR A 26 3.32 -2.44 -8.03
CA TYR A 26 3.71 -1.14 -7.50
C TYR A 26 4.83 -1.33 -6.49
N MET A 27 5.81 -0.45 -6.59
CA MET A 27 6.81 -0.20 -5.58
C MET A 27 6.44 1.09 -4.86
N VAL A 28 6.31 1.03 -3.54
CA VAL A 28 5.98 2.18 -2.71
C VAL A 28 7.13 2.44 -1.77
N LYS A 29 7.74 3.62 -1.90
CA LYS A 29 8.81 4.05 -1.02
C LYS A 29 8.23 4.97 0.06
N ASP A 30 8.55 4.65 1.30
CA ASP A 30 8.28 5.50 2.45
C ASP A 30 9.46 6.47 2.65
N PRO A 31 9.32 7.78 2.35
CA PRO A 31 10.39 8.73 2.58
C PRO A 31 10.67 8.98 4.08
N SER A 32 9.73 8.65 4.97
CA SER A 32 9.90 8.87 6.41
C SER A 32 10.81 7.81 7.04
N THR A 33 10.71 6.56 6.58
CA THR A 33 11.48 5.43 7.13
C THR A 33 12.55 4.90 6.18
N GLY A 34 12.54 5.32 4.91
CA GLY A 34 13.38 4.79 3.85
C GLY A 34 13.01 3.37 3.41
N LYS A 35 11.93 2.79 3.94
CA LYS A 35 11.47 1.44 3.59
C LYS A 35 10.82 1.41 2.22
N VAL A 36 11.03 0.30 1.51
CA VAL A 36 10.42 0.03 0.22
C VAL A 36 9.44 -1.12 0.39
N TYR A 37 8.22 -0.93 -0.08
CA TYR A 37 7.13 -1.88 -0.03
C TYR A 37 6.73 -2.27 -1.43
N TYR A 38 6.31 -3.52 -1.60
CA TYR A 38 5.85 -4.01 -2.89
C TYR A 38 4.39 -4.43 -2.75
N SER A 39 3.52 -3.89 -3.60
CA SER A 39 2.11 -4.23 -3.59
C SER A 39 1.55 -4.33 -5.00
N GLN A 40 0.53 -5.18 -5.18
CA GLN A 40 -0.25 -5.23 -6.42
C GLN A 40 -1.42 -4.23 -6.39
N ASP A 41 -1.73 -3.68 -5.21
CA ASP A 41 -2.86 -2.80 -5.00
C ASP A 41 -2.49 -1.65 -4.06
N VAL A 42 -2.73 -0.43 -4.52
CA VAL A 42 -2.46 0.78 -3.74
C VAL A 42 -3.71 1.64 -3.66
N LYS A 43 -4.17 1.90 -2.43
CA LYS A 43 -5.33 2.74 -2.14
C LYS A 43 -4.86 4.11 -1.67
N LYS A 44 -5.02 5.11 -2.53
CA LYS A 44 -4.78 6.51 -2.18
C LYS A 44 -5.90 7.01 -1.27
N LYS A 45 -5.54 7.73 -0.21
CA LYS A 45 -6.46 8.41 0.71
C LYS A 45 -6.33 9.93 0.56
N GLU A 46 -7.35 10.63 1.04
CA GLU A 46 -7.35 12.09 1.12
C GLU A 46 -6.19 12.55 2.02
N GLY A 47 -5.45 13.57 1.56
CA GLY A 47 -4.26 14.09 2.27
C GLY A 47 -2.93 13.43 1.88
N GLY A 48 -2.84 12.72 0.75
CA GLY A 48 -1.56 12.20 0.23
C GLY A 48 -1.06 10.94 0.94
N ALA A 49 -1.90 10.34 1.77
CA ALA A 49 -1.67 9.05 2.40
C ALA A 49 -1.98 7.91 1.43
N VAL A 50 -1.27 6.80 1.56
CA VAL A 50 -1.49 5.60 0.75
C VAL A 50 -1.52 4.36 1.64
N THR A 51 -2.60 3.60 1.52
CA THR A 51 -2.74 2.29 2.16
C THR A 51 -2.42 1.21 1.13
N LEU A 52 -1.53 0.29 1.48
CA LEU A 52 -1.09 -0.81 0.63
C LEU A 52 -0.94 -2.09 1.45
N THR A 53 -1.05 -3.24 0.77
CA THR A 53 -0.74 -4.53 1.38
C THR A 53 0.63 -4.97 0.90
N ASP A 54 1.59 -5.05 1.82
CA ASP A 54 2.94 -5.49 1.50
C ASP A 54 2.92 -6.98 1.12
N ALA A 55 3.39 -7.30 -0.08
CA ALA A 55 3.37 -8.65 -0.60
C ALA A 55 4.43 -9.57 0.04
N GLN A 56 5.45 -9.01 0.70
CA GLN A 56 6.45 -9.81 1.43
C GLN A 56 5.92 -10.27 2.79
N SER A 57 5.41 -9.32 3.57
CA SER A 57 5.00 -9.51 4.97
C SER A 57 3.50 -9.79 5.10
N GLN A 58 2.75 -9.71 4.00
CA GLN A 58 1.28 -9.79 3.95
C GLN A 58 0.57 -8.81 4.90
N SER A 59 1.26 -7.72 5.26
CA SER A 59 0.79 -6.74 6.25
C SER A 59 0.26 -5.51 5.56
N THR A 60 -0.90 -5.01 6.01
CA THR A 60 -1.46 -3.76 5.53
C THR A 60 -0.79 -2.59 6.23
N VAL A 61 -0.18 -1.69 5.45
CA VAL A 61 0.52 -0.51 5.95
C VAL A 61 -0.11 0.73 5.35
N THR A 62 -0.20 1.81 6.15
CA THR A 62 -0.59 3.13 5.67
C THR A 62 0.60 4.06 5.79
N ILE A 63 1.03 4.63 4.67
CA ILE A 63 2.21 5.48 4.55
C ILE A 63 1.74 6.88 4.19
N GLN A 64 2.17 7.85 4.99
CA GLN A 64 1.94 9.27 4.70
C GLN A 64 3.01 9.76 3.73
N ASN A 65 2.63 10.53 2.71
CA ASN A 65 3.54 11.09 1.70
C ASN A 65 4.36 10.04 0.92
N SER A 66 3.75 8.91 0.57
CA SER A 66 4.46 7.83 -0.11
C SER A 66 4.80 8.16 -1.57
N GLU A 67 5.95 7.70 -2.04
CA GLU A 67 6.31 7.70 -3.47
C GLU A 67 5.90 6.37 -4.10
N VAL A 68 4.83 6.38 -4.89
CA VAL A 68 4.30 5.18 -5.57
C VAL A 68 4.81 5.15 -7.00
N THR A 69 5.51 4.08 -7.37
CA THR A 69 6.04 3.83 -8.72
C THR A 69 5.48 2.52 -9.26
N GLU A 70 4.90 2.54 -10.46
CA GLU A 70 4.51 1.30 -11.15
C GLU A 70 5.77 0.61 -11.68
N VAL A 71 5.88 -0.70 -11.45
CA VAL A 71 7.03 -1.51 -11.86
C VAL A 71 6.56 -2.73 -12.65
N SER A 72 7.47 -3.34 -13.40
CA SER A 72 7.19 -4.61 -14.08
C SER A 72 7.12 -5.77 -13.10
N GLU A 73 6.42 -6.85 -13.45
CA GLU A 73 6.35 -8.09 -12.66
C GLU A 73 7.75 -8.60 -12.28
N GLN A 74 8.69 -8.54 -13.21
CA GLN A 74 10.07 -9.00 -12.97
C GLN A 74 10.71 -8.21 -11.82
N SER A 75 10.67 -6.88 -11.87
CA SER A 75 11.23 -6.02 -10.81
C SER A 75 10.52 -6.22 -9.47
N PHE A 76 9.20 -6.45 -9.50
CA PHE A 76 8.43 -6.79 -8.31
C PHE A 76 8.91 -8.11 -7.70
N LYS A 77 9.03 -9.18 -8.49
CA LYS A 77 9.52 -10.49 -8.02
C LYS A 77 10.96 -10.44 -7.54
N GLN A 78 11.82 -9.65 -8.20
CA GLN A 78 13.19 -9.40 -7.75
C GLN A 78 13.22 -8.68 -6.40
N GLY A 79 12.35 -7.69 -6.19
CA GLY A 79 12.19 -7.01 -4.91
C GLY A 79 11.70 -7.95 -3.81
N LEU A 80 10.71 -8.80 -4.11
CA LEU A 80 10.19 -9.80 -3.17
C LEU A 80 11.24 -10.84 -2.79
N ALA A 81 12.00 -11.36 -3.76
CA ALA A 81 13.04 -12.35 -3.55
C ALA A 81 14.31 -11.76 -2.90
N GLY A 82 14.59 -10.48 -3.18
CA GLY A 82 15.75 -9.75 -2.66
C GLY A 82 15.61 -9.24 -1.23
N ALA A 83 14.40 -9.22 -0.66
CA ALA A 83 14.19 -8.85 0.74
C ALA A 83 13.87 -10.03 1.68
N ALA A 84 14.28 -11.25 1.29
CA ALA A 84 14.61 -12.28 2.27
C ALA A 84 15.76 -11.78 3.16
N PRO A 85 15.70 -12.05 4.46
CA PRO A 85 15.70 -11.06 5.52
C PRO A 85 17.00 -10.24 5.53
N ALA A 86 16.88 -8.94 5.25
CA ALA A 86 17.69 -8.00 6.00
C ALA A 86 17.27 -8.19 7.46
N ALA A 87 18.11 -8.92 8.19
CA ALA A 87 18.19 -8.88 9.63
C ALA A 87 17.73 -7.50 10.12
N ALA A 88 16.85 -7.52 11.11
CA ALA A 88 16.70 -6.37 11.98
C ALA A 88 18.08 -5.75 12.22
N PRO A 89 18.26 -4.43 12.06
CA PRO A 89 19.19 -3.76 12.94
C PRO A 89 18.52 -3.76 14.32
N ALA A 90 18.42 -4.93 14.94
CA ALA A 90 18.25 -5.04 16.37
C ALA A 90 19.63 -4.78 16.98
N THR A 91 20.05 -3.52 16.96
CA THR A 91 20.94 -2.93 17.97
C THR A 91 20.76 -1.40 17.90
N THR A 92 19.71 -0.89 18.52
CA THR A 92 19.99 0.17 19.49
C THR A 92 20.24 -0.53 20.83
N PRO A 93 21.30 -0.13 21.53
CA PRO A 93 21.03 0.46 22.84
C PRO A 93 21.70 1.87 22.91
N PRO A 94 21.57 2.61 24.01
CA PRO A 94 20.73 3.81 24.15
C PRO A 94 21.58 5.11 24.16
N PRO A 95 20.98 6.30 24.40
CA PRO A 95 21.70 7.56 24.42
C PRO A 95 22.47 7.74 25.73
N ASP A 96 23.78 7.92 25.65
CA ASP A 96 24.70 8.34 26.72
C ASP A 96 25.93 8.92 25.98
N THR A 97 26.48 10.10 26.21
CA THR A 97 26.43 11.01 27.36
C THR A 97 26.85 12.38 26.82
N ALA A 98 26.07 13.43 27.05
CA ALA A 98 26.70 14.73 27.26
C ALA A 98 27.22 14.72 28.71
N PRO A 99 28.52 15.01 28.91
CA PRO A 99 28.79 16.07 29.87
C PRO A 99 29.83 17.06 29.32
N ALA A 100 29.60 18.29 29.74
CA ALA A 100 30.47 19.44 29.58
C ALA A 100 31.92 19.18 29.99
N LYS A 101 32.85 19.83 29.28
CA LYS A 101 33.81 20.72 29.92
C LYS A 101 34.18 21.86 28.98
#